data_AF-A0A0C3AF09-F1
#
_entry.id   AF-A0A0C3AF09-F1
#
_cell.length_a   1.000
_cell.length_b   1.000
_cell.length_c   1.000
_cell.angle_alpha   90.00
_cell.angle_beta   90.00
_cell.angle_gamma   90.00
#
_symmetry.space_group_name_H-M   'P 1'
#
loop_
_entity.id
_entity.type
_entity.pdbx_description
1 polymer ?
#
loop_
_entity_poly.entity_id
_entity_poly.type
_entity_poly.pdbx_seq_one_letter_code
_entity_poly.pdbx_strand_id
1 'polypeptide(L)' 'MLQLKKQYEAVLDLKDTSGFTYSDKDGAGVTLAQADTWTKFVKSHPLAKPFKTKGFVYFELIESLTPKKGKGQFV' A
#
# COMPACT_ATOMS: atom_id res chain seq x y z
N MET A 1 13.20 -11.97 3.91
CA MET A 1 12.18 -11.93 2.82
C MET A 1 10.75 -11.74 3.31
N LEU A 2 10.33 -12.24 4.49
CA LEU A 2 8.93 -12.13 4.96
C LEU A 2 8.44 -10.69 5.21
N GLN A 3 9.32 -9.78 5.64
CA GLN A 3 8.92 -8.43 6.04
C GLN A 3 8.57 -7.54 4.84
N LEU A 4 9.33 -7.67 3.74
CA LEU A 4 9.09 -6.95 2.50
C LEU A 4 7.75 -7.34 1.86
N LYS A 5 7.41 -8.64 1.87
CA LYS A 5 6.12 -9.14 1.38
C LYS A 5 4.94 -8.58 2.18
N LYS A 6 5.04 -8.59 3.52
CA LYS A 6 3.98 -8.03 4.38
C LYS A 6 3.82 -6.51 4.21
N GLN A 7 4.90 -5.79 3.94
CA GLN A 7 4.85 -4.37 3.60
C GLN A 7 4.18 -4.14 2.24
N TYR A 8 4.49 -4.96 1.24
CA TYR A 8 3.82 -4.93 -0.06
C TYR A 8 2.31 -5.18 0.05
N GLU A 9 1.89 -6.18 0.82
CA GLU A 9 0.46 -6.47 1.09
C GLU A 9 -0.22 -5.26 1.76
N ALA A 10 0.43 -4.64 2.76
CA ALA A 10 -0.11 -3.45 3.41
C ALA A 10 -0.24 -2.24 2.47
N VAL A 11 0.68 -2.07 1.52
CA VAL A 11 0.60 -1.01 0.49
C VAL A 11 -0.45 -1.34 -0.58
N LEU A 12 -0.64 -2.62 -0.91
CA LEU A 12 -1.72 -3.09 -1.78
C LEU A 12 -3.09 -2.78 -1.18
N ASP A 13 -3.32 -3.16 0.09
CA ASP A 13 -4.55 -2.84 0.82
C ASP A 13 -4.78 -1.32 0.90
N LEU A 14 -3.70 -0.55 1.05
CA LEU A 14 -3.75 0.90 1.07
C LEU A 14 -4.12 1.50 -0.29
N LYS A 15 -3.63 0.92 -1.40
CA LYS A 15 -4.00 1.29 -2.77
C LYS A 15 -5.46 0.91 -3.09
N ASP A 16 -5.96 -0.18 -2.50
CA ASP A 16 -7.36 -0.65 -2.66
C ASP A 16 -8.34 0.14 -1.78
N THR A 17 -7.88 0.65 -0.64
CA THR A 17 -8.72 1.42 0.28
C THR A 17 -9.14 2.76 -0.33
N SER A 18 -10.43 2.87 -0.65
CA SER A 18 -11.02 4.11 -1.12
C SER A 18 -10.81 5.24 -0.12
N GLY A 19 -10.38 6.40 -0.62
CA GLY A 19 -10.12 7.58 0.20
C GLY A 19 -8.66 7.78 0.58
N PHE A 20 -7.70 7.05 0.00
CA PHE A 20 -6.28 7.42 0.02
C PHE A 20 -5.74 7.62 -1.39
N THR A 21 -4.86 8.59 -1.55
CA THR A 21 -4.07 8.80 -2.78
C THR A 21 -2.66 8.33 -2.50
N TYR A 22 -2.42 7.02 -2.70
CA TYR A 22 -1.08 6.47 -2.53
C TYR A 22 -0.22 6.73 -3.76
N SER A 23 0.99 7.22 -3.54
CA SER A 23 2.05 7.30 -4.55
C SER A 23 3.34 6.69 -4.03
N ASP A 24 4.12 6.09 -4.93
CA ASP A 24 5.40 5.46 -4.58
C ASP A 24 6.50 6.49 -4.23
N LYS A 25 6.25 7.80 -4.44
CA LYS A 25 7.14 8.90 -4.05
C LYS A 25 6.75 9.50 -2.68
N ASP A 26 5.49 9.90 -2.53
CA ASP A 26 5.03 10.68 -1.38
C ASP A 26 4.24 9.83 -0.35
N GLY A 27 4.05 8.55 -0.62
CA GLY A 27 3.26 7.64 0.21
C GLY A 27 1.76 7.91 0.09
N ALA A 28 1.00 7.64 1.16
CA ALA A 28 -0.45 7.81 1.21
C ALA A 28 -0.94 9.27 1.13
N GLY A 29 -0.05 10.25 1.30
CA GLY A 29 -0.38 11.68 1.23
C GLY A 29 -1.51 12.10 2.18
N VAL A 30 -1.60 11.46 3.36
CA VAL A 30 -2.75 11.60 4.27
C VAL A 30 -2.93 13.06 4.71
N THR A 31 -4.01 13.69 4.26
CA THR A 31 -4.42 15.02 4.69
C THR A 31 -5.09 14.97 6.07
N LEU A 32 -5.31 16.15 6.68
CA LEU A 32 -6.04 16.26 7.96
C LEU A 32 -7.46 15.65 7.86
N ALA A 33 -8.13 15.77 6.73
CA ALA A 33 -9.44 15.18 6.50
C ALA A 33 -9.43 13.64 6.49
N GLN A 34 -8.28 13.03 6.16
CA GLN A 34 -8.09 11.58 6.09
C GLN A 34 -7.44 11.01 7.37
N ALA A 35 -7.18 11.84 8.39
CA ALA A 35 -6.47 11.43 9.60
C ALA A 35 -7.21 10.35 10.40
N ASP A 36 -8.54 10.46 10.51
CA ASP A 36 -9.40 9.46 11.15
C ASP A 36 -9.39 8.13 10.41
N THR A 37 -9.55 8.18 9.07
CA THR A 37 -9.50 6.98 8.21
C THR A 37 -8.13 6.32 8.29
N TRP A 38 -7.04 7.10 8.28
CA TRP A 38 -5.68 6.58 8.43
C TRP A 38 -5.46 5.90 9.77
N THR A 39 -5.96 6.50 10.85
CA THR A 39 -5.84 5.93 12.20
C THR A 39 -6.57 4.61 12.32
N LYS A 40 -7.76 4.49 11.71
CA LYS A 40 -8.48 3.21 11.62
C LYS A 40 -7.73 2.19 10.76
N PHE A 41 -7.21 2.60 9.61
CA PHE A 41 -6.47 1.73 8.72
C PHE A 41 -5.20 1.14 9.37
N VAL A 42 -4.39 1.98 10.03
CA VAL A 42 -3.14 1.53 10.70
C VAL A 42 -3.41 0.63 11.91
N LYS A 43 -4.58 0.70 12.54
CA LYS A 43 -4.97 -0.26 13.59
C LYS A 43 -5.08 -1.69 13.04
N SER A 44 -5.64 -1.85 11.84
CA SER A 44 -5.74 -3.14 11.16
C SER A 44 -4.46 -3.52 10.42
N HIS A 45 -3.73 -2.54 9.89
CA HIS A 45 -2.51 -2.71 9.10
C HIS A 45 -1.34 -1.93 9.75
N PRO A 46 -0.79 -2.40 10.88
CA PRO A 46 0.26 -1.69 11.61
C PRO A 46 1.55 -1.49 10.78
N LEU A 47 1.78 -2.35 9.79
CA LEU A 47 2.90 -2.27 8.85
C LEU A 47 2.74 -1.15 7.81
N ALA A 48 1.55 -0.58 7.66
CA ALA A 48 1.30 0.56 6.78
C ALA A 48 1.71 1.91 7.41
N LYS A 49 1.90 1.96 8.73
CA LYS A 49 2.26 3.17 9.49
C LYS A 49 3.41 3.99 8.87
N PRO A 50 4.55 3.41 8.44
CA PRO A 50 5.62 4.19 7.81
C PRO A 50 5.24 4.77 6.45
N PHE A 51 4.24 4.22 5.77
CA PHE A 51 3.83 4.63 4.42
C PHE A 51 2.85 5.80 4.38
N LYS A 52 2.60 6.44 5.53
CA LYS A 52 1.77 7.65 5.62
C LYS A 52 2.30 8.78 4.74
N THR A 53 3.61 8.99 4.81
CA THR A 53 4.34 10.12 4.20
C THR A 53 5.57 9.66 3.43
N LYS A 54 5.83 8.35 3.40
CA LYS A 54 6.95 7.76 2.66
C LYS A 54 6.41 6.77 1.65
N GLY A 55 6.85 6.93 0.40
CA GLY A 55 6.64 5.91 -0.61
C GLY A 55 7.37 4.60 -0.27
N PHE A 56 6.88 3.51 -0.85
CA PHE A 56 7.53 2.20 -0.73
C PHE A 56 8.34 1.92 -2.00
N VAL A 57 9.63 2.27 -1.95
CA VAL A 57 10.55 2.16 -3.10
C VAL A 57 10.66 0.72 -3.64
N TYR A 58 10.43 -0.28 -2.79
CA TYR A 58 10.48 -1.69 -3.18
C TYR A 58 9.14 -2.22 -3.72
N PHE A 59 8.12 -1.37 -3.88
CA PHE A 59 6.81 -1.81 -4.38
C PHE A 59 6.93 -2.43 -5.77
N GLU A 60 7.52 -1.72 -6.73
CA GLU A 60 7.71 -2.20 -8.10
C GLU A 60 8.59 -3.45 -8.16
N LEU A 61 9.63 -3.51 -7.33
CA LEU A 61 10.51 -4.67 -7.26
C LEU A 61 9.74 -5.92 -6.80
N ILE A 62 8.93 -5.82 -5.75
CA ILE A 62 8.13 -6.95 -5.27
C ILE A 62 6.99 -7.25 -6.23
N GLU A 63 6.36 -6.25 -6.84
CA GLU A 63 5.33 -6.45 -7.86
C GLU A 63 5.89 -7.20 -9.08
N SER A 64 7.13 -6.92 -9.49
CA SER A 64 7.81 -7.64 -10.56
C SER A 64 8.23 -9.06 -10.17
N LEU A 65 8.56 -9.29 -8.89
CA LEU A 65 8.93 -10.62 -8.37
C LEU A 65 7.73 -11.49 -8.03
N THR A 66 6.58 -10.87 -7.76
CA THR A 66 5.33 -11.57 -7.58
C THR A 66 4.89 -12.00 -8.98
N PRO A 67 4.73 -13.31 -9.26
CA PRO A 67 4.19 -13.71 -10.55
C PRO A 67 2.84 -13.02 -10.67
N LYS A 68 2.74 -12.07 -11.61
CA LYS A 68 1.46 -11.41 -11.91
C LYS A 68 0.49 -12.55 -12.11
N LYS A 69 -0.46 -12.75 -11.19
CA LYS A 69 -1.66 -13.54 -11.49
C LYS A 69 -2.15 -12.90 -12.76
N GLY A 70 -1.93 -13.58 -13.90
CA GLY A 70 -2.42 -13.12 -15.17
C GLY A 70 -3.87 -12.79 -14.91
N LYS A 71 -4.25 -11.51 -15.03
CA LYS A 71 -5.64 -11.15 -15.13
C LYS A 71 -6.06 -11.89 -16.38
N GLY A 72 -6.70 -13.05 -16.18
CA GLY A 72 -7.30 -13.82 -17.24
C GLY A 72 -8.18 -12.84 -17.98
N GLN A 73 -7.73 -12.47 -19.17
CA GLN A 73 -8.53 -11.81 -20.16
C GLN A 73 -9.61 -12.83 -20.47
N PHE A 74 -10.75 -12.70 -19.79
CA PHE A 74 -11.96 -13.38 -20.21
C PHE A 74 -12.31 -12.76 -21.57
N VAL A 75 -11.96 -13.49 -22.62
CA VAL A 75 -12.41 -13.27 -24.00
C VAL A 75 -13.87 -13.67 -24.13
#